data_AF-A0A925Z1C3-F1
#
_entry.id   AF-A0A925Z1C3-F1
#
_cell.length_a   1.000
_cell.length_b   1.000
_cell.length_c   1.000
_cell.angle_alpha   90.00
_cell.angle_beta   90.00
_cell.angle_gamma   90.00
#
_symmetry.space_group_name_H-M   'P 1'
#
loop_
_entity.id
_entity.type
_entity.pdbx_description
1 polymer ?
#
loop_
_entity_poly.entity_id
_entity_poly.type
_entity_poly.pdbx_seq_one_letter_code
_entity_poly.pdbx_strand_id
1 'polypeptide(L)'
;MSTQFDASKGYHEALSNDILAQQQAAVEGWMERPSALANAHLHAQNELNRLVLACNRLAWGTLPDDTREPTGEETAALLQHLNAEDCQKLLRDMRLAAEQRSLVMRIEHAERQHAERLAAEQAEMARAEAEAQELAAFEAFDAAGRAARFEAWRAAEKG
;
A
#
# COMPACT_ATOMS: atom_id res chain seq x y z
N MET A 1 -14.71 26.86 -24.18
CA MET A 1 -15.40 26.03 -23.17
C MET A 1 -14.32 25.51 -22.25
N SER A 2 -14.38 25.80 -20.95
CA SER A 2 -13.41 25.23 -20.01
C SER A 2 -13.66 23.72 -19.92
N THR A 3 -12.66 22.91 -20.24
CA THR A 3 -12.69 21.46 -20.08
C THR A 3 -12.74 21.12 -18.60
N GLN A 4 -13.79 20.42 -18.16
CA GLN A 4 -13.90 19.94 -16.78
C GLN A 4 -12.66 19.16 -16.36
N PHE A 5 -12.35 19.17 -15.06
CA PHE A 5 -11.18 18.52 -14.46
C PHE A 5 -11.51 18.10 -13.03
N ASP A 6 -10.67 17.29 -12.40
CA ASP A 6 -10.86 16.94 -10.99
C ASP A 6 -10.51 18.12 -10.08
N ALA A 7 -11.54 18.85 -9.64
CA ALA A 7 -11.37 20.02 -8.81
C ALA A 7 -10.70 19.69 -7.47
N SER A 8 -10.82 18.45 -6.97
CA SER A 8 -10.19 18.06 -5.71
C SER A 8 -8.65 18.14 -5.75
N LYS A 9 -8.06 18.15 -6.96
CA LYS A 9 -6.61 18.19 -7.17
C LYS A 9 -6.06 19.62 -7.34
N GLY A 10 -6.88 20.65 -7.12
CA GLY A 10 -6.47 22.07 -7.25
C GLY A 10 -5.59 22.61 -6.12
N TYR A 11 -5.29 21.83 -5.08
CA TYR A 11 -4.37 22.25 -4.02
C TYR A 11 -2.91 21.98 -4.42
N HIS A 12 -2.15 23.06 -4.65
CA HIS A 12 -0.77 22.98 -5.14
C HIS A 12 0.30 23.28 -4.08
N GLU A 13 -0.10 23.72 -2.88
CA GLU A 13 0.85 23.96 -1.80
C GLU A 13 1.37 22.64 -1.21
N ALA A 14 2.61 22.65 -0.72
CA ALA A 14 3.14 21.52 0.00
C ALA A 14 2.36 21.30 1.31
N LEU A 15 2.13 20.03 1.65
CA LEU A 15 1.58 19.69 2.97
C LEU A 15 2.57 20.08 4.07
N SER A 16 2.05 20.48 5.23
CA SER A 16 2.92 20.85 6.34
C SER A 16 3.68 19.63 6.89
N ASN A 17 4.90 19.85 7.36
CA ASN A 17 5.71 18.79 7.97
C ASN A 17 5.01 18.14 9.16
N ASP A 18 4.22 18.89 9.92
CA ASP A 18 3.46 18.37 11.06
C ASP A 18 2.42 17.34 10.63
N ILE A 19 1.68 17.61 9.54
CA ILE A 19 0.71 16.67 8.98
C ILE A 19 1.43 15.41 8.50
N LEU A 20 2.52 15.59 7.76
CA LEU A 20 3.30 14.46 7.24
C LEU A 20 3.87 13.59 8.38
N ALA A 21 4.33 14.22 9.46
CA ALA A 21 4.84 13.52 10.65
C ALA A 21 3.72 12.76 11.38
N GLN A 22 2.54 13.38 11.55
CA GLN A 22 1.38 12.72 12.17
C GLN A 22 0.91 11.51 11.35
N GLN A 23 0.83 11.66 10.03
CA GLN A 23 0.47 10.58 9.12
C GLN A 23 1.49 9.43 9.21
N GLN A 24 2.78 9.76 9.23
CA GLN A 24 3.84 8.76 9.34
C GLN A 24 3.72 7.98 10.66
N ALA A 25 3.57 8.67 11.80
CA ALA A 25 3.42 8.02 13.09
C ALA A 25 2.16 7.14 13.17
N ALA A 26 1.05 7.58 12.55
CA ALA A 26 -0.18 6.79 12.49
C ALA A 26 0.02 5.49 11.69
N VAL A 27 0.65 5.60 10.51
CA VAL A 27 0.95 4.43 9.66
C VAL A 27 1.87 3.45 10.38
N GLU A 28 2.94 3.92 11.01
CA GLU A 28 3.83 3.09 11.82
C GLU A 28 3.07 2.34 12.92
N GLY A 29 2.18 3.01 13.65
CA GLY A 29 1.33 2.39 14.68
C GLY A 29 0.27 1.40 14.15
N TRP A 30 -0.05 1.44 12.86
CA TRP A 30 -0.93 0.47 12.21
C TRP A 30 -0.16 -0.71 11.60
N MET A 31 1.09 -0.52 11.19
CA MET A 31 1.92 -1.57 10.60
C MET A 31 2.15 -2.76 11.53
N GLU A 32 2.08 -2.56 12.85
CA GLU A 32 2.15 -3.63 13.85
C GLU A 32 0.93 -4.56 13.83
N ARG A 33 -0.18 -4.14 13.18
CA ARG A 33 -1.47 -4.84 13.18
C ARG A 33 -2.08 -4.83 11.77
N PRO A 34 -1.88 -5.88 10.96
CA PRO A 34 -2.33 -5.91 9.56
C PRO A 34 -3.81 -5.57 9.36
N SER A 35 -4.69 -6.03 10.26
CA SER A 35 -6.13 -5.71 10.22
C SER A 35 -6.42 -4.24 10.50
N ALA A 36 -5.62 -3.57 11.34
CA ALA A 36 -5.75 -2.15 11.59
C ALA A 36 -5.30 -1.32 10.38
N LEU A 37 -4.21 -1.73 9.72
CA LEU A 37 -3.71 -1.08 8.50
C LEU A 37 -4.74 -1.17 7.37
N ALA A 38 -5.30 -2.35 7.11
CA ALA A 38 -6.32 -2.54 6.07
C ALA A 38 -7.60 -1.71 6.36
N ASN A 39 -8.03 -1.67 7.63
CA ASN A 39 -9.17 -0.83 8.02
C ASN A 39 -8.87 0.66 7.85
N ALA A 40 -7.67 1.10 8.24
CA ALA A 40 -7.23 2.48 8.05
C ALA A 40 -7.19 2.85 6.57
N HIS A 41 -6.71 1.96 5.71
CA HIS A 41 -6.73 2.15 4.25
C HIS A 41 -8.18 2.35 3.75
N LEU A 42 -9.09 1.45 4.12
CA LEU A 42 -10.49 1.54 3.71
C LEU A 42 -11.13 2.87 4.13
N HIS A 43 -10.94 3.28 5.39
CA HIS A 43 -11.46 4.56 5.87
C HIS A 43 -10.81 5.75 5.16
N ALA A 44 -9.51 5.69 4.94
CA ALA A 44 -8.77 6.73 4.25
C ALA A 44 -9.24 6.90 2.80
N GLN A 45 -9.48 5.80 2.09
CA GLN A 45 -9.99 5.81 0.72
C GLN A 45 -11.44 6.29 0.64
N ASN A 46 -12.29 5.87 1.58
CA ASN A 46 -13.67 6.32 1.64
C ASN A 46 -13.77 7.84 1.87
N GLU A 47 -12.93 8.36 2.77
CA GLU A 47 -12.89 9.80 3.03
C GLU A 47 -12.34 10.58 1.83
N LEU A 48 -11.31 10.05 1.14
CA LEU A 48 -10.82 10.63 -0.10
C LEU A 48 -11.95 10.71 -1.15
N ASN A 49 -12.66 9.61 -1.37
CA ASN A 49 -13.77 9.56 -2.33
C ASN A 49 -14.87 10.58 -1.97
N ARG A 50 -15.18 10.73 -0.67
CA ARG A 50 -16.13 11.75 -0.17
C ARG A 50 -15.67 13.17 -0.51
N LEU A 51 -14.40 13.47 -0.30
CA LEU A 51 -13.81 14.79 -0.58
C LEU A 51 -13.74 15.08 -2.08
N VAL A 52 -13.39 14.09 -2.90
CA VAL A 52 -13.40 14.18 -4.37
C VAL A 52 -14.80 14.52 -4.87
N LEU A 53 -15.82 13.82 -4.37
CA LEU A 53 -17.23 14.09 -4.70
C LEU A 53 -17.65 15.50 -4.26
N ALA A 54 -17.26 15.92 -3.05
CA ALA A 54 -17.61 17.25 -2.54
C ALA A 54 -17.01 18.38 -3.39
N CYS A 55 -15.72 18.29 -3.73
CA CYS A 55 -15.05 19.29 -4.54
C CYS A 55 -15.67 19.40 -5.94
N ASN A 56 -15.85 18.26 -6.61
CA ASN A 56 -16.37 18.24 -7.98
C ASN A 56 -17.85 18.63 -8.05
N ARG A 57 -18.66 18.27 -7.05
CA ARG A 57 -20.05 18.72 -7.00
C ARG A 57 -20.16 20.23 -6.81
N LEU A 58 -19.26 20.83 -6.03
CA LEU A 58 -19.24 22.27 -5.84
C LEU A 58 -18.73 23.01 -7.07
N ALA A 59 -17.70 22.48 -7.75
CA ALA A 59 -17.15 23.08 -8.97
C ALA A 59 -18.07 22.93 -10.19
N TRP A 60 -18.67 21.75 -10.39
CA TRP A 60 -19.32 21.36 -11.64
C TRP A 60 -20.78 20.94 -11.51
N GLY A 61 -21.26 20.70 -10.28
CA GLY A 61 -22.58 20.09 -10.02
C GLY A 61 -22.63 18.57 -10.23
N THR A 62 -21.64 18.01 -10.95
CA THR A 62 -21.51 16.58 -11.27
C THR A 62 -20.06 16.11 -11.09
N LEU A 63 -19.83 14.80 -11.17
CA LEU A 63 -18.49 14.27 -11.38
C LEU A 63 -18.05 14.61 -12.82
N PRO A 64 -16.82 15.09 -13.03
CA PRO A 64 -16.28 15.29 -14.36
C PRO A 64 -15.93 13.95 -15.01
N ASP A 65 -16.10 13.84 -16.33
CA ASP A 65 -15.62 12.68 -17.08
C ASP A 65 -14.08 12.64 -17.15
N ASP A 66 -13.45 13.81 -17.07
CA ASP A 66 -12.01 13.99 -17.07
C ASP A 66 -11.48 14.14 -15.63
N THR A 67 -10.68 13.16 -15.19
CA THR A 67 -10.07 13.12 -13.86
C THR A 67 -8.66 13.73 -13.81
N ARG A 68 -8.26 14.47 -14.85
CA ARG A 68 -6.95 15.13 -14.89
C ARG A 68 -6.77 16.13 -13.75
N GLU A 69 -5.51 16.41 -13.48
CA GLU A 69 -5.13 17.50 -12.60
C GLU A 69 -5.36 18.85 -13.28
N PRO A 70 -5.93 19.85 -12.58
CA PRO A 70 -5.99 21.21 -13.07
C PRO A 70 -4.62 21.89 -13.02
N THR A 71 -4.43 22.85 -13.91
CA THR A 71 -3.33 23.82 -13.78
C THR A 71 -3.66 24.86 -12.71
N GLY A 72 -2.64 25.58 -12.22
CA GLY A 72 -2.86 26.68 -11.27
C GLY A 72 -3.74 27.79 -11.85
N GLU A 73 -3.66 28.04 -13.17
CA GLU A 73 -4.52 29.02 -13.86
C GLU A 73 -5.99 28.56 -13.91
N GLU A 74 -6.22 27.27 -14.18
CA GLU A 74 -7.55 26.69 -14.19
C GLU A 74 -8.20 26.70 -12.80
N THR A 75 -7.43 26.37 -11.76
CA THR A 75 -7.88 26.48 -10.38
C THR A 75 -8.22 27.93 -10.02
N ALA A 76 -7.37 28.89 -10.38
CA ALA A 76 -7.63 30.31 -10.13
C ALA A 76 -8.89 30.81 -10.85
N ALA A 77 -9.08 30.41 -12.11
CA ALA A 77 -10.27 30.75 -12.89
C ALA A 77 -11.55 30.16 -12.25
N LEU A 78 -11.52 28.89 -11.83
CA LEU A 78 -12.64 28.25 -11.13
C LEU A 78 -13.03 29.03 -9.87
N LEU A 79 -12.05 29.39 -9.03
CA LEU A 79 -12.31 30.10 -7.78
C LEU A 79 -12.90 31.51 -7.99
N GLN A 80 -12.55 32.18 -9.10
CA GLN A 80 -13.11 33.50 -9.46
C GLN A 80 -14.60 33.44 -9.84
N HIS A 81 -15.09 32.28 -10.25
CA HIS A 81 -16.49 32.08 -10.62
C HIS A 81 -17.40 31.68 -9.45
N LEU A 82 -16.81 31.35 -8.29
CA LEU A 82 -17.53 30.98 -7.09
C LEU A 82 -17.81 32.20 -6.21
N ASN A 83 -18.88 32.13 -5.42
CA ASN A 83 -19.07 33.09 -4.34
C ASN A 83 -18.01 32.85 -3.23
N ALA A 84 -17.87 33.81 -2.31
CA ALA A 84 -16.83 33.76 -1.29
C ALA A 84 -16.93 32.54 -0.35
N GLU A 85 -18.15 32.13 0.00
CA GLU A 85 -18.38 30.98 0.89
C GLU A 85 -17.98 29.66 0.21
N ASP A 86 -18.43 29.47 -1.04
CA ASP A 86 -18.11 28.29 -1.83
C ASP A 86 -16.62 28.22 -2.18
N CYS A 87 -15.98 29.36 -2.43
CA CYS A 87 -14.55 29.45 -2.65
C CYS A 87 -13.75 28.98 -1.41
N GLN A 88 -14.09 29.48 -0.21
CA GLN A 88 -13.45 29.04 1.03
C GLN A 88 -13.67 27.55 1.31
N LYS A 89 -14.90 27.08 1.07
CA LYS A 89 -15.26 25.67 1.22
C LYS A 89 -14.45 24.79 0.26
N LEU A 90 -14.37 25.16 -1.01
CA LEU A 90 -13.63 24.41 -2.01
C LEU A 90 -12.13 24.35 -1.67
N LEU A 91 -11.52 25.47 -1.31
CA LEU A 91 -10.11 25.52 -0.92
C LEU A 91 -9.82 24.60 0.27
N ARG A 92 -10.67 24.61 1.29
CA ARG A 92 -10.54 23.71 2.45
C ARG A 92 -10.66 22.25 2.02
N ASP A 93 -11.68 21.90 1.24
CA ASP A 93 -11.94 20.52 0.86
C ASP A 93 -10.87 19.99 -0.13
N MET A 94 -10.32 20.85 -1.02
CA MET A 94 -9.15 20.54 -1.86
C MET A 94 -7.91 20.23 -1.03
N ARG A 95 -7.64 21.05 0.00
CA ARG A 95 -6.52 20.83 0.92
C ARG A 95 -6.68 19.50 1.67
N LEU A 96 -7.86 19.24 2.23
CA LEU A 96 -8.15 17.98 2.92
C LEU A 96 -8.01 16.79 1.95
N ALA A 97 -8.44 16.91 0.70
CA ALA A 97 -8.27 15.87 -0.30
C ALA A 97 -6.79 15.60 -0.59
N ALA A 98 -5.94 16.64 -0.64
CA ALA A 98 -4.50 16.49 -0.79
C ALA A 98 -3.86 15.79 0.41
N GLU A 99 -4.22 16.18 1.63
CA GLU A 99 -3.80 15.52 2.87
C GLU A 99 -4.19 14.04 2.86
N GLN A 100 -5.43 13.75 2.45
CA GLN A 100 -5.98 12.39 2.42
C GLN A 100 -5.33 11.51 1.35
N ARG A 101 -5.05 12.05 0.15
CA ARG A 101 -4.26 11.33 -0.88
C ARG A 101 -2.87 10.98 -0.37
N SER A 102 -2.22 11.91 0.34
CA SER A 102 -0.90 11.66 0.92
C SER A 102 -0.94 10.50 1.93
N LEU A 103 -1.98 10.46 2.77
CA LEU A 103 -2.18 9.37 3.72
C LEU A 103 -2.41 8.01 3.01
N VAL A 104 -3.28 7.97 2.00
CA VAL A 104 -3.53 6.75 1.21
C VAL A 104 -2.23 6.22 0.60
N MET A 105 -1.46 7.09 -0.08
CA MET A 105 -0.18 6.70 -0.70
C MET A 105 0.82 6.13 0.32
N ARG A 106 0.86 6.68 1.55
CA ARG A 106 1.71 6.19 2.63
C ARG A 106 1.26 4.81 3.12
N ILE A 107 -0.04 4.61 3.27
CA ILE A 107 -0.61 3.31 3.66
C ILE A 107 -0.31 2.25 2.59
N GLU A 108 -0.53 2.55 1.31
CA GLU A 108 -0.20 1.65 0.20
C GLU A 108 1.28 1.30 0.13
N HIS A 109 2.17 2.24 0.47
CA HIS A 109 3.59 1.97 0.57
C HIS A 109 3.89 1.00 1.73
N ALA A 110 3.30 1.23 2.90
CA ALA A 110 3.46 0.37 4.07
C ALA A 110 2.91 -1.06 3.83
N GLU A 111 1.77 -1.19 3.15
CA GLU A 111 1.20 -2.49 2.76
C GLU A 111 2.13 -3.26 1.83
N ARG A 112 2.72 -2.60 0.83
CA ARG A 112 3.71 -3.23 -0.07
C ARG A 112 4.94 -3.70 0.70
N GLN A 113 5.51 -2.85 1.55
CA GLN A 113 6.66 -3.23 2.39
C GLN A 113 6.35 -4.41 3.33
N HIS A 114 5.12 -4.50 3.84
CA HIS A 114 4.70 -5.63 4.65
C HIS A 114 4.58 -6.92 3.81
N ALA A 115 3.96 -6.84 2.64
CA ALA A 115 3.83 -7.97 1.72
C ALA A 115 5.20 -8.49 1.24
N GLU A 116 6.14 -7.60 0.93
CA GLU A 116 7.51 -7.95 0.53
C GLU A 116 8.26 -8.70 1.65
N ARG A 117 8.12 -8.25 2.91
CA ARG A 117 8.71 -8.94 4.07
C ARG A 117 8.11 -10.33 4.26
N LEU A 118 6.79 -10.45 4.20
CA LEU A 118 6.12 -11.74 4.35
C LEU A 118 6.52 -12.72 3.23
N ALA A 119 6.63 -12.24 1.99
CA ALA A 119 7.07 -13.05 0.87
C ALA A 119 8.53 -13.53 1.03
N ALA A 120 9.41 -12.68 1.57
CA ALA A 120 10.79 -13.05 1.88
C ALA A 120 10.88 -14.12 2.98
N GLU A 121 10.14 -13.96 4.08
CA GLU A 121 10.07 -14.93 5.17
C GLU A 121 9.54 -16.29 4.69
N GLN A 122 8.49 -16.29 3.87
CA GLN A 122 7.94 -17.52 3.28
C GLN A 122 8.95 -18.20 2.34
N ALA A 123 9.69 -17.43 1.55
CA ALA A 123 10.72 -17.98 0.68
C ALA A 123 11.90 -18.58 1.47
N GLU A 124 12.27 -17.97 2.60
CA GLU A 124 13.31 -18.49 3.50
C GLU A 124 12.86 -19.79 4.17
N MET A 125 11.63 -19.83 4.70
CA MET A 125 11.06 -21.05 5.28
C MET A 125 11.01 -22.18 4.25
N ALA A 126 10.56 -21.91 3.03
CA ALA A 126 10.50 -22.93 1.97
C ALA A 126 11.89 -23.46 1.59
N ARG A 127 12.92 -22.61 1.61
CA ARG A 127 14.32 -23.04 1.40
C ARG A 127 14.82 -23.93 2.53
N ALA A 128 14.58 -23.52 3.77
CA ALA A 128 14.98 -24.30 4.95
C ALA A 128 14.29 -25.67 4.98
N GLU A 129 13.00 -25.73 4.62
CA GLU A 129 12.27 -26.99 4.49
C GLU A 129 12.83 -27.89 3.39
N ALA A 130 13.18 -27.33 2.23
CA ALA A 130 13.79 -28.08 1.13
C ALA A 130 15.17 -28.64 1.51
N GLU A 131 16.01 -27.82 2.16
CA GLU A 131 17.34 -28.25 2.64
C GLU A 131 17.22 -29.36 3.69
N ALA A 132 16.27 -29.24 4.62
CA ALA A 132 16.01 -30.27 5.62
C ALA A 132 15.55 -31.60 4.96
N GLN A 133 14.72 -31.53 3.93
CA GLN A 133 14.30 -32.72 3.16
C GLN A 133 15.48 -33.35 2.40
N GLU A 134 16.34 -32.54 1.79
CA GLU A 134 17.54 -33.02 1.08
C GLU A 134 18.52 -33.71 2.04
N LEU A 135 18.77 -33.09 3.20
CA LEU A 135 19.64 -33.68 4.23
C LEU A 135 19.05 -34.99 4.75
N ALA A 136 17.75 -35.04 5.06
CA ALA A 136 17.09 -36.26 5.52
C ALA A 136 17.14 -37.38 4.47
N ALA A 137 16.98 -37.04 3.17
CA ALA A 137 17.10 -37.99 2.09
C ALA A 137 18.53 -38.53 1.94
N PHE A 138 19.54 -37.66 2.08
CA PHE A 138 20.94 -38.05 2.05
C PHE A 138 21.30 -38.98 3.21
N GLU A 139 20.89 -38.64 4.44
CA GLU A 139 21.11 -39.47 5.62
C GLU A 139 20.46 -40.85 5.49
N ALA A 140 19.23 -40.90 4.97
CA ALA A 140 18.53 -42.16 4.71
C ALA A 140 19.26 -43.02 3.66
N PHE A 141 19.73 -42.41 2.58
CA PHE A 141 20.49 -43.09 1.53
C PHE A 141 21.81 -43.66 2.07
N ASP A 142 22.57 -42.88 2.82
CA ASP A 142 23.84 -43.29 3.40
C ASP A 142 23.65 -44.39 4.47
N ALA A 143 22.60 -44.30 5.29
CA ALA A 143 22.23 -45.34 6.24
C ALA A 143 21.88 -46.67 5.54
N ALA A 144 21.10 -46.62 4.46
CA ALA A 144 20.77 -47.81 3.67
C ALA A 144 22.03 -48.42 3.02
N GLY A 145 22.91 -47.60 2.48
CA GLY A 145 24.19 -48.03 1.91
C GLY A 145 25.11 -48.69 2.94
N ARG A 146 25.19 -48.13 4.17
CA ARG A 146 25.93 -48.75 5.28
C ARG A 146 25.34 -50.11 5.67
N ALA A 147 24.02 -50.20 5.79
CA ALA A 147 23.34 -51.46 6.14
C ALA A 147 23.63 -52.55 5.10
N ALA A 148 23.50 -52.23 3.80
CA ALA A 148 23.77 -53.18 2.72
C ALA A 148 25.22 -53.69 2.71
N ARG A 149 26.20 -52.79 2.91
CA ARG A 149 27.62 -53.18 3.00
C ARG A 149 27.90 -54.10 4.19
N PHE A 150 27.29 -53.83 5.34
CA PHE A 150 27.44 -54.67 6.52
C PHE A 150 26.83 -56.06 6.33
N GLU A 151 25.65 -56.15 5.71
CA GLU A 151 25.03 -57.43 5.37
C GLU A 151 25.87 -58.25 4.38
N ALA A 152 26.41 -57.61 3.36
CA ALA A 152 27.30 -58.26 2.39
C ALA A 152 28.58 -58.81 3.05
N TRP A 153 29.22 -58.03 3.93
CA TRP A 153 30.39 -58.46 4.69
C TRP A 153 30.05 -59.66 5.60
N ARG A 154 28.93 -59.61 6.33
CA ARG A 154 28.48 -60.71 7.19
C ARG A 154 28.20 -62.00 6.41
N ALA A 155 27.64 -61.89 5.20
CA ALA A 155 27.40 -63.04 4.34
C ALA A 155 28.71 -63.67 3.86
N ALA A 156 29.73 -62.86 3.55
CA ALA A 156 31.05 -63.33 3.14
C ALA A 156 31.85 -64.02 4.25
N GLU A 157 31.66 -63.66 5.53
CA GLU A 157 32.34 -64.36 6.66
C GLU A 157 31.74 -65.73 7.00
N LYS A 158 30.47 -65.98 6.60
CA LYS A 158 29.75 -67.21 6.95
C LYS A 158 29.78 -68.28 5.86
N GLY A 159 30.31 -67.97 4.68
CA GLY A 159 30.50 -68.90 3.56
C GLY A 159 31.97 -69.29 3.43
#